data_AF-A0A7V2RSD5-F1
#
_entry.id   AF-A0A7V2RSD5-F1
#
_cell.length_a   1.000
_cell.length_b   1.000
_cell.length_c   1.000
_cell.angle_alpha   90.00
_cell.angle_beta   90.00
_cell.angle_gamma   90.00
#
_symmetry.space_group_name_H-M   'P 1'
#
loop_
_entity.id
_entity.type
_entity.pdbx_description
1 polymer ?
#
loop_
_entity_poly.entity_id
_entity_poly.type
_entity_poly.pdbx_seq_one_letter_code
_entity_poly.pdbx_strand_id
1 'polypeptide(L)'
;MYLLLAGRADAQIFINVTGEWNYSVSVNDITEAGNDFQGTYSSASNQVLIDVRQRNFFFDLFFNYNWRVDIRKSDIDWHPNLVLSARRTGNGSPLFFSGNVNGGTTYQQVSNANQSFFSGNRSRLDIPVQYRISGVSVLLPAKAYTTTVVYTVTDL
;
A
#
# COMPACT_ATOMS: atom_id res chain seq x y z
N MET A 1 -40.47 7.09 8.31
CA MET A 1 -39.55 6.78 9.43
C MET A 1 -38.64 5.67 8.97
N TYR A 2 -37.35 5.94 8.73
CA TYR A 2 -36.40 4.91 8.31
C TYR A 2 -35.67 4.40 9.55
N LEU A 3 -35.92 3.14 9.91
CA LEU A 3 -35.23 2.45 10.98
C LEU A 3 -33.96 1.83 10.40
N LEU A 4 -32.80 2.42 10.71
CA LEU A 4 -31.51 1.80 10.44
C LEU A 4 -31.15 0.92 11.65
N LEU A 5 -31.31 -0.40 11.50
CA LEU A 5 -30.82 -1.38 12.45
C LEU A 5 -29.36 -1.70 12.14
N ALA A 6 -28.45 -1.31 13.01
CA ALA A 6 -27.08 -1.80 12.99
C ALA A 6 -27.02 -3.19 13.65
N GLY A 7 -26.98 -4.24 12.83
CA GLY A 7 -26.63 -5.59 13.29
C GLY A 7 -25.13 -5.71 13.56
N ARG A 8 -24.72 -6.65 14.41
CA ARG A 8 -23.32 -7.03 14.56
C ARG A 8 -22.90 -7.81 13.31
N ALA A 9 -21.97 -7.28 12.53
CA ALA A 9 -21.34 -8.00 11.43
C ALA A 9 -20.15 -8.81 11.97
N ASP A 10 -20.40 -10.07 12.34
CA ASP A 10 -19.36 -10.95 12.88
C ASP A 10 -18.38 -11.47 11.81
N ALA A 11 -18.66 -11.24 10.52
CA ALA A 11 -17.80 -11.61 9.38
C ALA A 11 -16.92 -10.45 8.86
N GLN A 12 -16.50 -9.53 9.74
CA GLN A 12 -15.72 -8.36 9.32
C GLN A 12 -14.28 -8.73 8.92
N ILE A 13 -13.94 -8.50 7.65
CA ILE A 13 -12.55 -8.50 7.19
C ILE A 13 -11.80 -7.33 7.84
N PHE A 14 -10.66 -7.65 8.43
CA PHE A 14 -9.76 -6.72 9.09
C PHE A 14 -8.47 -6.58 8.27
N ILE A 15 -8.04 -5.33 8.10
CA ILE A 15 -6.75 -4.98 7.50
C ILE A 15 -5.84 -4.36 8.56
N ASN A 16 -4.59 -4.82 8.60
CA ASN A 16 -3.52 -4.22 9.39
C ASN A 16 -2.37 -3.87 8.44
N VAL A 17 -1.81 -2.68 8.61
CA VAL A 17 -0.71 -2.19 7.78
C VAL A 17 0.40 -1.73 8.71
N THR A 18 1.58 -2.30 8.54
CA THR A 18 2.76 -1.94 9.33
C THR A 18 3.91 -1.53 8.41
N GLY A 19 4.79 -0.68 8.92
CA GLY A 19 5.90 -0.11 8.17
C GLY A 19 5.68 1.35 7.82
N GLU A 20 6.80 2.03 7.64
CA GLU A 20 6.91 3.43 7.25
C GLU A 20 8.06 3.57 6.29
N TRP A 21 8.08 4.57 5.42
CA TRP A 21 9.20 4.80 4.52
C TRP A 21 9.66 6.24 4.59
N ASN A 22 10.90 6.42 5.03
CA ASN A 22 11.60 7.69 5.06
C ASN A 22 12.81 7.58 4.12
N TYR A 23 12.95 8.52 3.19
CA TYR A 23 14.08 8.56 2.27
C TYR A 23 14.68 9.96 2.22
N SER A 24 15.98 10.06 2.47
CA SER A 24 16.76 11.29 2.33
C SER A 24 17.62 11.20 1.08
N VAL A 25 17.36 12.07 0.10
CA VAL A 25 18.19 12.21 -1.09
C VAL A 25 19.51 12.87 -0.68
N SER A 26 20.65 12.29 -1.06
CA SER A 26 21.96 12.82 -0.72
C SER A 26 22.51 13.69 -1.85
N VAL A 27 23.26 14.74 -1.50
CA VAL A 27 23.99 15.56 -2.49
C VAL A 27 25.02 14.74 -3.28
N ASN A 28 25.49 13.63 -2.71
CA ASN A 28 26.40 12.70 -3.40
C ASN A 28 25.74 11.98 -4.58
N ASP A 29 24.41 12.02 -4.70
CA ASP A 29 23.68 11.48 -5.84
C ASP A 29 23.77 12.39 -7.08
N ILE A 30 24.32 13.61 -6.94
CA ILE A 30 24.62 14.53 -8.03
C ILE A 30 26.09 14.33 -8.43
N THR A 31 26.32 13.72 -9.59
CA THR A 31 27.67 13.35 -10.03
C THR A 31 28.47 14.51 -10.62
N GLU A 32 27.82 15.59 -11.09
CA GLU A 32 28.47 16.81 -11.58
C GLU A 32 27.62 18.06 -11.31
N ALA A 33 28.27 19.22 -11.18
CA ALA A 33 27.57 20.49 -11.02
C ALA A 33 26.70 20.81 -12.24
N GLY A 34 25.43 21.16 -12.00
CA GLY A 34 24.46 21.44 -13.06
C GLY A 34 23.66 20.23 -13.54
N ASN A 35 23.99 19.01 -13.09
CA ASN A 35 23.18 17.82 -13.36
C ASN A 35 22.03 17.68 -12.35
N ASP A 36 20.93 17.09 -12.81
CA ASP A 36 19.77 16.78 -11.97
C ASP A 36 19.96 15.45 -11.20
N PHE A 37 19.12 15.19 -10.20
CA PHE A 37 19.06 13.89 -9.54
C PHE A 37 18.69 12.81 -10.56
N GLN A 38 19.61 11.88 -10.78
CA GLN A 38 19.37 10.77 -11.69
C GLN A 38 18.60 9.66 -10.98
N GLY A 39 17.28 9.75 -11.01
CA GLY A 39 16.48 8.54 -11.15
C GLY A 39 15.36 8.31 -10.17
N THR A 40 15.12 7.03 -9.94
CA THR A 40 14.00 6.51 -9.16
C THR A 40 14.51 5.88 -7.88
N TYR A 41 13.97 6.28 -6.76
CA TYR A 41 14.35 5.79 -5.44
C TYR A 41 13.34 4.74 -5.00
N SER A 42 13.81 3.55 -4.68
CA SER A 42 12.96 2.44 -4.25
C SER A 42 13.19 2.11 -2.78
N SER A 43 12.12 1.80 -2.07
CA SER A 43 12.20 1.30 -0.70
C SER A 43 12.69 -0.15 -0.65
N ALA A 44 12.85 -0.70 0.55
CA ALA A 44 13.04 -2.14 0.71
C ALA A 44 11.84 -2.91 0.11
N SER A 45 12.08 -4.16 -0.32
CA SER A 45 11.05 -4.98 -0.96
C SER A 45 9.86 -5.31 -0.04
N ASN A 46 10.08 -5.28 1.27
CA ASN A 46 9.13 -5.53 2.35
C ASN A 46 8.95 -4.29 3.24
N GLN A 47 9.05 -3.09 2.66
CA GLN A 47 8.96 -1.84 3.40
C GLN A 47 7.66 -1.69 4.19
N VAL A 48 6.56 -2.14 3.59
CA VAL A 48 5.25 -2.20 4.23
C VAL A 48 4.74 -3.62 4.19
N LEU A 49 4.18 -4.08 5.31
CA LEU A 49 3.54 -5.39 5.44
C LEU A 49 2.04 -5.18 5.67
N ILE A 50 1.24 -5.90 4.89
CA ILE A 50 -0.22 -5.86 4.98
C ILE A 50 -0.74 -7.23 5.40
N ASP A 51 -1.52 -7.24 6.48
CA ASP A 51 -2.34 -8.38 6.86
C ASP A 51 -3.77 -8.13 6.44
N VAL A 52 -4.39 -9.10 5.78
CA VAL A 52 -5.82 -9.13 5.52
C VAL A 52 -6.37 -10.42 6.09
N ARG A 53 -7.20 -10.33 7.12
CA ARG A 53 -7.73 -11.51 7.82
C ARG A 53 -9.17 -11.35 8.25
N GLN A 54 -9.88 -12.46 8.36
CA GLN A 54 -11.20 -12.46 8.98
C GLN A 54 -11.03 -12.29 10.50
N ARG A 55 -11.80 -11.38 11.11
CA ARG A 55 -11.72 -11.14 12.56
C ARG A 55 -12.25 -12.34 13.35
N ASN A 56 -13.28 -13.00 12.82
CA ASN A 56 -13.89 -14.15 13.47
C ASN A 56 -13.22 -15.46 13.02
N PHE A 57 -12.60 -16.15 13.98
CA PHE A 57 -11.90 -17.41 13.75
C PHE A 57 -12.79 -18.50 13.13
N PHE A 58 -14.06 -18.62 13.57
CA PHE A 58 -14.99 -19.59 12.98
C PHE A 58 -15.23 -19.29 11.51
N PHE A 59 -15.41 -18.02 11.15
CA PHE A 59 -15.59 -17.64 9.75
C PHE A 59 -14.34 -17.89 8.91
N ASP A 60 -13.15 -17.60 9.44
CA ASP A 60 -11.89 -17.87 8.74
C ASP A 60 -11.69 -19.37 8.43
N LEU A 61 -12.11 -20.23 9.37
CA LEU A 61 -11.94 -21.66 9.20
C LEU A 61 -12.93 -22.28 8.19
N PHE A 62 -14.21 -21.92 8.30
CA PHE A 62 -15.28 -22.65 7.62
C PHE A 62 -15.76 -22.00 6.32
N PHE A 63 -15.41 -20.75 6.06
CA PHE A 63 -15.89 -20.02 4.89
C PHE A 63 -14.76 -19.51 4.00
N ASN A 64 -14.99 -19.58 2.69
CA ASN A 64 -14.20 -18.82 1.73
C ASN A 64 -14.79 -17.41 1.65
N TYR A 65 -13.93 -16.42 1.59
CA TYR A 65 -14.31 -15.03 1.38
C TYR A 65 -13.25 -14.37 0.49
N ASN A 66 -13.71 -13.44 -0.34
CA ASN A 66 -12.89 -12.71 -1.29
C ASN A 66 -12.79 -11.27 -0.83
N TRP A 67 -11.67 -10.64 -1.12
CA TRP A 67 -11.44 -9.26 -0.72
C TRP A 67 -10.62 -8.52 -1.76
N ARG A 68 -10.79 -7.21 -1.79
CA ARG A 68 -9.98 -6.29 -2.58
C ARG A 68 -9.35 -5.25 -1.66
N VAL A 69 -8.08 -4.94 -1.90
CA VAL A 69 -7.38 -3.83 -1.28
C VAL A 69 -7.23 -2.71 -2.31
N ASP A 70 -7.81 -1.56 -1.99
CA ASP A 70 -7.63 -0.31 -2.71
C ASP A 70 -6.52 0.51 -2.03
N ILE A 71 -5.77 1.26 -2.84
CA ILE A 71 -4.72 2.16 -2.38
C ILE A 71 -5.01 3.59 -2.86
N ARG A 72 -4.72 4.56 -2.01
CA ARG A 72 -4.61 5.97 -2.37
C ARG A 72 -3.56 6.63 -1.49
N LYS A 73 -3.19 7.86 -1.81
CA LYS A 73 -2.40 8.73 -0.93
C LYS A 73 -3.23 9.94 -0.48
N SER A 74 -2.81 10.53 0.62
CA SER A 74 -3.39 11.72 1.22
C SER A 74 -2.24 12.66 1.56
N ASP A 75 -2.03 13.64 0.70
CA ASP A 75 -0.87 14.53 0.78
C ASP A 75 -0.99 15.49 1.97
N ILE A 76 0.10 15.65 2.69
CA ILE A 76 0.28 16.71 3.69
C ILE A 76 1.07 17.86 3.05
N ASP A 77 2.21 17.52 2.46
CA ASP A 77 3.05 18.41 1.66
C ASP A 77 3.72 17.57 0.56
N TRP A 78 3.19 17.62 -0.66
CA TRP A 78 3.66 16.79 -1.77
C TRP A 78 3.79 17.60 -3.05
N HIS A 79 4.97 17.58 -3.65
CA HIS A 79 5.19 18.30 -4.90
C HIS A 79 4.54 17.57 -6.09
N PRO A 80 3.85 18.26 -7.02
CA PRO A 80 3.19 17.63 -8.17
C PRO A 80 4.12 16.80 -9.09
N ASN A 81 5.38 17.20 -9.20
CA ASN A 81 6.37 16.45 -9.99
C ASN A 81 6.82 15.14 -9.33
N LEU A 82 6.61 14.97 -8.02
CA LEU A 82 6.95 13.74 -7.33
C LEU A 82 5.87 12.68 -7.58
N VAL A 83 6.30 11.55 -8.14
CA VAL A 83 5.42 10.42 -8.44
C VAL A 83 5.72 9.29 -7.48
N LEU A 84 4.79 9.03 -6.55
CA LEU A 84 4.82 7.86 -5.69
C LEU A 84 4.16 6.68 -6.41
N SER A 85 4.85 5.54 -6.45
CA SER A 85 4.35 4.27 -6.97
C SER A 85 4.48 3.16 -5.94
N ALA A 86 3.60 2.16 -6.00
CA ALA A 86 3.62 0.99 -5.13
C ALA A 86 3.48 -0.30 -5.93
N ARG A 87 4.12 -1.37 -5.45
CA ARG A 87 3.88 -2.76 -5.90
C ARG A 87 3.97 -3.71 -4.73
N ARG A 88 3.27 -4.83 -4.80
CA ARG A 88 3.55 -6.01 -4.00
C ARG A 88 4.78 -6.73 -4.56
N THR A 89 5.57 -7.30 -3.66
CA THR A 89 6.74 -8.13 -4.00
C THR A 89 6.52 -9.61 -3.64
N GLY A 90 5.41 -9.93 -2.99
CA GLY A 90 5.03 -11.27 -2.58
C GLY A 90 3.55 -11.37 -2.25
N ASN A 91 3.07 -12.60 -1.99
CA ASN A 91 1.67 -12.90 -1.72
C ASN A 91 1.36 -13.06 -0.23
N GLY A 92 2.35 -12.83 0.64
CA GLY A 92 2.25 -13.13 2.06
C GLY A 92 2.10 -14.64 2.35
N SER A 93 1.82 -14.95 3.60
CA SER A 93 1.64 -16.31 4.11
C SER A 93 0.18 -16.57 4.48
N PRO A 94 -0.35 -17.79 4.27
CA PRO A 94 -1.66 -18.15 4.80
C PRO A 94 -1.62 -18.22 6.33
N LEU A 95 -2.73 -17.90 6.99
CA LEU A 95 -2.86 -18.10 8.44
C LEU A 95 -3.22 -19.55 8.80
N PHE A 96 -4.26 -20.10 8.14
CA PHE A 96 -4.73 -21.48 8.37
C PHE A 96 -4.82 -22.28 7.07
N PHE A 97 -5.47 -21.72 6.06
CA PHE A 97 -5.74 -22.37 4.79
C PHE A 97 -5.06 -21.64 3.63
N SER A 98 -4.74 -22.38 2.57
CA SER A 98 -4.21 -21.78 1.36
C SER A 98 -5.22 -20.79 0.77
N GLY A 99 -4.70 -19.63 0.40
CA GLY A 99 -5.42 -18.55 -0.27
C GLY A 99 -4.50 -17.96 -1.32
N ASN A 100 -5.06 -17.22 -2.26
CA ASN A 100 -4.33 -16.61 -3.36
C ASN A 100 -4.41 -15.09 -3.25
N VAL A 101 -3.39 -14.42 -3.78
CA VAL A 101 -3.36 -12.97 -3.93
C VAL A 101 -3.01 -12.65 -5.38
N ASN A 102 -3.82 -11.81 -6.01
CA ASN A 102 -3.76 -11.48 -7.44
C ASN A 102 -3.59 -9.97 -7.64
N GLY A 103 -2.87 -9.58 -8.69
CA GLY A 103 -2.71 -8.16 -9.10
C GLY A 103 -1.72 -7.35 -8.25
N GLY A 104 -1.31 -6.17 -8.72
CA GLY A 104 -0.42 -5.29 -7.94
C GLY A 104 1.05 -5.71 -7.89
N THR A 105 1.53 -6.63 -8.73
CA THR A 105 2.95 -7.03 -8.83
C THR A 105 3.80 -6.07 -9.67
N THR A 106 3.16 -5.21 -10.44
CA THR A 106 3.78 -4.11 -11.19
C THR A 106 3.65 -2.81 -10.42
N TYR A 107 4.63 -1.91 -10.56
CA TYR A 107 4.51 -0.58 -9.99
C TYR A 107 3.32 0.16 -10.59
N GLN A 108 2.38 0.54 -9.74
CA GLN A 108 1.30 1.46 -10.09
C GLN A 108 1.51 2.79 -9.37
N GLN A 109 1.21 3.88 -10.05
CA GLN A 109 1.19 5.20 -9.43
C GLN A 109 0.08 5.26 -8.38
N VAL A 110 0.42 5.80 -7.21
CA VAL A 110 -0.53 6.04 -6.12
C VAL A 110 -1.04 7.48 -6.25
N SER A 111 -2.33 7.62 -6.57
CA SER A 111 -2.97 8.93 -6.68
C SER A 111 -3.77 9.29 -5.42
N ASN A 112 -4.37 10.48 -5.41
CA ASN A 112 -5.26 10.92 -4.32
C ASN A 112 -6.67 10.28 -4.43
N ALA A 113 -6.96 9.56 -5.51
CA ALA A 113 -8.17 8.79 -5.69
C ALA A 113 -7.96 7.31 -5.30
N ASN A 114 -9.02 6.66 -4.81
CA ASN A 114 -9.00 5.22 -4.54
C ASN A 114 -8.80 4.44 -5.84
N GLN A 115 -7.81 3.55 -5.85
CA GLN A 115 -7.50 2.69 -6.99
C GLN A 115 -7.35 1.25 -6.51
N SER A 116 -7.94 0.30 -7.23
CA SER A 116 -7.72 -1.13 -6.97
C SER A 116 -6.24 -1.45 -7.06
N PHE A 117 -5.68 -2.06 -6.01
CA PHE A 117 -4.27 -2.43 -5.96
C PHE A 117 -4.07 -3.92 -6.15
N PHE A 118 -4.71 -4.73 -5.31
CA PHE A 118 -4.69 -6.17 -5.41
C PHE A 118 -5.93 -6.76 -4.75
N SER A 119 -6.18 -8.03 -5.02
CA SER A 119 -7.28 -8.79 -4.42
C SER A 119 -6.78 -10.14 -3.95
N GLY A 120 -7.54 -10.79 -3.08
CA GLY A 120 -7.23 -12.14 -2.65
C GLY A 120 -8.42 -12.82 -2.03
N ASN A 121 -8.17 -14.01 -1.51
CA ASN A 121 -9.14 -14.79 -0.77
C ASN A 121 -8.51 -15.39 0.48
N ARG A 122 -9.35 -15.58 1.51
CA ARG A 122 -8.95 -16.05 2.85
C ARG A 122 -7.92 -15.15 3.54
N SER A 123 -7.54 -15.50 4.76
CA SER A 123 -6.55 -14.76 5.53
C SER A 123 -5.15 -14.86 4.92
N ARG A 124 -4.51 -13.70 4.75
CA ARG A 124 -3.14 -13.55 4.24
C ARG A 124 -2.39 -12.57 5.13
N LEU A 125 -1.25 -13.00 5.66
CA LEU A 125 -0.38 -12.22 6.53
C LEU A 125 0.88 -11.78 5.79
N ASP A 126 1.48 -10.69 6.25
CA ASP A 126 2.79 -10.22 5.79
C ASP A 126 2.88 -10.05 4.27
N ILE A 127 1.84 -9.55 3.61
CA ILE A 127 1.88 -9.24 2.18
C ILE A 127 2.87 -8.07 2.00
N PRO A 128 4.04 -8.27 1.38
CA PRO A 128 5.07 -7.24 1.33
C PRO A 128 4.81 -6.28 0.17
N VAL A 129 4.91 -4.99 0.48
CA VAL A 129 4.75 -3.86 -0.43
C VAL A 129 6.04 -3.05 -0.48
N GLN A 130 6.42 -2.69 -1.70
CA GLN A 130 7.55 -1.84 -2.02
C GLN A 130 7.06 -0.55 -2.68
N TYR A 131 7.62 0.57 -2.25
CA TYR A 131 7.39 1.87 -2.85
C TYR A 131 8.52 2.29 -3.78
N ARG A 132 8.21 3.23 -4.67
CA ARG A 132 9.16 3.90 -5.54
C ARG A 132 8.74 5.35 -5.72
N ILE A 133 9.71 6.26 -5.62
CA ILE A 133 9.54 7.68 -5.96
C ILE A 133 10.33 7.98 -7.22
N SER A 134 9.74 8.77 -8.10
CA SER A 134 10.39 9.36 -9.28
C SER A 134 10.04 10.84 -9.42
N GLY A 135 10.76 11.56 -10.27
CA GLY A 135 10.55 12.99 -10.49
C GLY A 135 11.18 13.88 -9.41
N VAL A 136 12.14 13.33 -8.65
CA VAL A 136 13.03 14.10 -7.78
C VAL A 136 13.91 14.96 -8.68
N SER A 137 14.04 16.25 -8.35
CA SER A 137 14.85 17.19 -9.13
C SER A 137 15.50 18.25 -8.24
N VAL A 138 16.66 18.76 -8.64
CA VAL A 138 17.36 19.90 -8.03
C VAL A 138 16.53 21.18 -8.11
N LEU A 139 15.54 21.22 -9.01
CA LEU A 139 14.57 22.31 -9.13
C LEU A 139 13.49 22.27 -8.04
N LEU A 140 13.34 21.13 -7.36
CA LEU A 140 12.41 21.04 -6.23
C LEU A 140 12.99 21.77 -5.02
N PRO A 141 12.15 22.53 -4.28
CA PRO A 141 12.57 23.09 -3.00
C PRO A 141 13.17 22.01 -2.09
N ALA A 142 14.34 22.32 -1.51
CA ALA A 142 15.01 21.45 -0.55
C ALA A 142 14.26 21.47 0.80
N LYS A 143 13.26 20.60 0.91
CA LYS A 143 12.44 20.40 2.12
C LYS A 143 11.95 18.96 2.22
N ALA A 144 11.35 18.62 3.35
CA ALA A 144 10.66 17.34 3.51
C ALA A 144 9.31 17.37 2.78
N TYR A 145 9.00 16.29 2.05
CA TYR A 145 7.69 16.04 1.46
C TYR A 145 7.04 14.86 2.17
N THR A 146 5.78 15.02 2.57
CA THR A 146 5.06 14.05 3.39
C THR A 146 3.69 13.76 2.79
N THR A 147 3.37 12.47 2.71
CA THR A 147 2.05 11.97 2.28
C THR A 147 1.72 10.72 3.07
N THR A 148 0.43 10.48 3.33
CA THR A 148 -0.05 9.27 4.00
C THR A 148 -0.63 8.33 2.95
N VAL A 149 -0.07 7.13 2.83
CA VAL A 149 -0.65 6.06 2.00
C VAL A 149 -1.75 5.37 2.77
N VAL A 150 -2.95 5.31 2.19
CA VAL A 150 -4.15 4.73 2.80
C VAL A 150 -4.54 3.47 2.03
N TYR A 151 -4.69 2.38 2.77
CA TYR A 151 -5.19 1.11 2.26
C TYR A 151 -6.61 0.88 2.75
N THR A 152 -7.51 0.53 1.84
CA THR A 152 -8.91 0.21 2.16
C THR A 152 -9.20 -1.21 1.73
N VAL A 153 -9.69 -2.04 2.65
CA VAL A 153 -10.15 -3.39 2.32
C VAL A 153 -11.65 -3.39 2.08
N THR A 154 -12.09 -4.09 1.04
CA THR A 154 -13.49 -4.27 0.67
C THR A 154 -13.79 -5.76 0.53
N ASP A 155 -14.88 -6.21 1.14
CA ASP A 155 -15.44 -7.55 0.95
C ASP A 155 -16.12 -7.64 -0.44
N LEU A 156 -15.97 -8.77 -1.14
CA LEU A 156 -16.44 -8.94 -2.53
C LEU A 156 -17.55 -9.98 -2.65
#